data_AF-A0A957CHY3-F1
#
_entry.id   AF-A0A957CHY3-F1
#
_cell.length_a   1.000
_cell.length_b   1.000
_cell.length_c   1.000
_cell.angle_alpha   90.00
_cell.angle_beta   90.00
_cell.angle_gamma   90.00
#
_symmetry.space_group_name_H-M   'P 1'
#
loop_
_entity.id
_entity.type
_entity.pdbx_description
1 polymer ?
#
loop_
_entity_poly.entity_id
_entity_poly.type
_entity_poly.pdbx_seq_one_letter_code
_entity_poly.pdbx_strand_id
1 'polypeptide(L)'
;MSMIKHEVRPGTYYDSVVLMQLQKALAGLNGVEDAGVVMATEANRDLLAGSGLLPAGIAAKADDLLIVVKGKSEMAVSHALSQVDHLLKQQRPDATGQDF
;
A
#
# COMPACT_ATOMS: atom_id res chain seq x y z
N MET A 1 -8.26 -3.90 19.93
CA MET A 1 -7.74 -4.94 19.03
C MET A 1 -7.41 -4.27 17.72
N SER A 2 -6.17 -4.35 17.26
CA SER A 2 -5.79 -3.86 15.93
C SER A 2 -6.30 -4.84 14.87
N MET A 3 -6.71 -4.33 13.72
CA MET A 3 -7.12 -5.10 12.55
C MET A 3 -6.13 -4.86 11.43
N ILE A 4 -5.83 -5.91 10.66
CA ILE A 4 -4.96 -5.85 9.49
C ILE A 4 -5.79 -6.28 8.28
N LYS A 5 -5.83 -5.46 7.24
CA LYS A 5 -6.36 -5.84 5.92
C LYS A 5 -5.28 -5.65 4.87
N HIS A 6 -5.36 -6.44 3.82
CA HIS A 6 -4.47 -6.35 2.67
C HIS A 6 -5.27 -6.33 1.37
N GLU A 7 -4.68 -5.73 0.35
CA GLU A 7 -5.17 -5.71 -1.02
C GLU A 7 -3.99 -5.97 -1.96
N VAL A 8 -4.19 -6.89 -2.90
CA VAL A 8 -3.22 -7.19 -3.96
C VAL A 8 -3.77 -6.60 -5.24
N ARG A 9 -2.99 -5.72 -5.88
CA ARG A 9 -3.34 -5.14 -7.17
C ARG A 9 -2.39 -5.63 -8.25
N PRO A 10 -2.88 -6.31 -9.29
CA PRO A 10 -2.08 -6.60 -10.46
C PRO A 10 -1.77 -5.29 -11.18
N GLY A 11 -0.51 -4.98 -11.37
CA GLY A 11 -0.12 -3.74 -12.01
C GLY A 11 1.30 -3.81 -12.53
N THR A 12 1.56 -3.15 -13.66
CA THR A 12 2.92 -2.96 -14.15
C THR A 12 3.67 -2.08 -13.15
N TYR A 13 4.87 -2.52 -12.75
CA TYR A 13 5.87 -1.85 -11.93
C TYR A 13 5.56 -0.39 -11.53
N TYR A 14 5.43 -0.16 -10.22
CA TYR A 14 5.25 1.19 -9.65
C TYR A 14 6.58 1.75 -9.15
N ASP A 15 6.80 3.04 -9.38
CA ASP A 15 7.93 3.77 -8.82
C ASP A 15 7.93 3.75 -7.29
N SER A 16 9.10 3.52 -6.68
CA SER A 16 9.23 3.47 -5.22
C SER A 16 8.77 4.76 -4.56
N VAL A 17 8.93 5.91 -5.22
CA VAL A 17 8.47 7.21 -4.72
C VAL A 17 6.94 7.27 -4.62
N VAL A 18 6.22 6.70 -5.59
CA VAL A 18 4.75 6.60 -5.58
C VAL A 18 4.30 5.70 -4.44
N LEU A 19 4.96 4.56 -4.26
CA LEU A 19 4.66 3.61 -3.18
C LEU A 19 4.88 4.23 -1.80
N MET A 20 6.01 4.92 -1.60
CA MET A 20 6.32 5.60 -0.34
C MET A 20 5.33 6.72 -0.02
N GLN A 21 4.89 7.50 -1.03
CA GLN A 21 3.89 8.55 -0.82
C GLN A 21 2.53 7.97 -0.49
N LEU A 22 2.09 6.92 -1.20
CA LEU A 22 0.86 6.21 -0.89
C LEU A 22 0.88 5.62 0.52
N GLN A 23 1.99 4.98 0.91
CA GLN A 23 2.18 4.45 2.25
C GLN A 23 2.02 5.53 3.32
N LYS A 24 2.71 6.67 3.17
CA LYS A 24 2.61 7.80 4.11
C LYS A 24 1.20 8.37 4.18
N ALA A 25 0.53 8.50 3.03
CA ALA A 25 -0.83 9.00 2.98
C ALA A 25 -1.81 8.08 3.72
N LEU A 26 -1.68 6.76 3.55
CA LEU A 26 -2.47 5.76 4.27
C LEU A 26 -2.18 5.78 5.78
N ALA A 27 -0.90 5.80 6.17
CA ALA A 27 -0.48 5.85 7.57
C ALA A 27 -0.94 7.13 8.28
N GLY A 28 -1.15 8.23 7.53
CA GLY A 28 -1.69 9.48 8.06
C GLY A 28 -3.22 9.50 8.25
N LEU A 29 -3.95 8.46 7.84
CA LEU A 29 -5.40 8.42 7.97
C LEU A 29 -5.83 8.15 9.42
N ASN A 30 -6.92 8.79 9.83
CA ASN A 30 -7.43 8.64 11.19
C ASN A 30 -7.83 7.19 11.50
N GLY A 31 -7.24 6.62 12.55
CA GLY A 31 -7.49 5.25 12.97
C GLY A 31 -6.61 4.20 12.30
N VAL A 32 -5.76 4.58 11.34
CA VAL A 32 -4.65 3.75 10.86
C VAL A 32 -3.51 3.84 11.88
N GLU A 33 -2.93 2.71 12.20
CA GLU A 33 -1.76 2.59 13.08
C GLU A 33 -0.48 2.46 12.26
N ASP A 34 -0.55 1.69 11.17
CA ASP A 34 0.57 1.48 10.27
C ASP A 34 0.08 1.06 8.87
N ALA A 35 0.88 1.30 7.84
CA ALA A 35 0.57 0.89 6.48
C ALA A 35 1.87 0.50 5.76
N GLY A 36 1.80 -0.56 4.96
CA GLY A 36 2.88 -1.03 4.10
C GLY A 36 2.42 -1.08 2.66
N VAL A 37 3.13 -0.40 1.76
CA VAL A 37 2.81 -0.39 0.33
C VAL A 37 4.07 -0.71 -0.45
N VAL A 38 4.12 -1.91 -1.02
CA VAL A 38 5.32 -2.45 -1.63
C VAL A 38 4.97 -3.36 -2.81
N MET A 39 5.89 -3.50 -3.76
CA MET A 39 5.82 -4.60 -4.72
C MET A 39 5.96 -5.92 -3.96
N ALA A 40 5.18 -6.95 -4.29
CA ALA A 40 5.14 -8.21 -3.54
C ALA A 40 6.32 -9.13 -3.87
N THR A 41 7.52 -8.57 -4.03
CA THR A 41 8.81 -9.27 -4.11
C THR A 41 9.12 -9.95 -2.77
N GLU A 42 9.97 -10.97 -2.80
CA GLU A 42 10.33 -11.74 -1.60
C GLU A 42 10.96 -10.84 -0.51
N ALA A 43 11.90 -9.97 -0.89
CA ALA A 43 12.54 -9.03 0.03
C ALA A 43 11.53 -8.10 0.71
N ASN A 44 10.57 -7.56 -0.04
CA ASN A 44 9.56 -6.65 0.52
C ASN A 44 8.57 -7.38 1.43
N ARG A 45 8.24 -8.64 1.14
CA ARG A 45 7.41 -9.47 2.03
C ARG A 45 8.10 -9.73 3.36
N ASP A 46 9.40 -10.02 3.33
CA ASP A 46 10.20 -10.20 4.54
C ASP A 46 10.21 -8.93 5.41
N LEU A 47 10.35 -7.76 4.77
CA LEU A 47 10.24 -6.45 5.46
C LEU A 47 8.85 -6.25 6.10
N LEU A 48 7.77 -6.60 5.40
CA LEU A 48 6.42 -6.54 5.98
C LEU A 48 6.24 -7.53 7.14
N ALA A 49 6.84 -8.72 7.03
CA ALA A 49 6.79 -9.73 8.08
C ALA A 49 7.53 -9.25 9.35
N GLY A 50 8.72 -8.68 9.19
CA GLY A 50 9.49 -8.08 10.28
C GLY A 50 8.75 -6.93 10.99
N SER A 51 7.93 -6.18 10.27
CA SER A 51 7.08 -5.11 10.82
C SER A 51 5.74 -5.60 11.40
N GLY A 52 5.44 -6.90 11.33
CA GLY A 52 4.16 -7.45 11.77
C GLY A 52 2.97 -7.03 10.90
N LEU A 53 3.23 -6.72 9.64
CA LEU A 53 2.26 -6.25 8.63
C LEU A 53 2.05 -7.25 7.50
N LEU A 54 2.65 -8.43 7.52
CA LEU A 54 2.42 -9.46 6.50
C LEU A 54 1.33 -10.45 6.98
N PRO A 55 0.11 -10.39 6.44
CA PRO A 55 -0.87 -11.45 6.59
C PRO A 55 -0.35 -12.80 6.07
N ALA A 56 -0.74 -13.88 6.73
CA ALA A 56 -0.46 -15.22 6.25
C ALA A 56 -1.27 -15.52 4.97
N GLY A 57 -0.66 -16.24 4.03
CA GLY A 57 -1.36 -16.77 2.85
C GLY A 57 -1.64 -15.77 1.72
N ILE A 58 -0.90 -14.66 1.64
CA ILE A 58 -1.05 -13.70 0.53
C ILE A 58 -0.61 -14.34 -0.79
N ALA A 59 -1.56 -14.49 -1.70
CA ALA A 59 -1.32 -14.90 -3.09
C ALA A 59 -1.08 -13.66 -3.96
N ALA A 60 0.20 -13.33 -4.19
CA ALA A 60 0.65 -12.25 -5.06
C ALA A 60 1.90 -12.70 -5.83
N LYS A 61 2.19 -12.07 -6.98
CA LYS A 61 3.44 -12.21 -7.74
C LYS A 61 4.40 -11.08 -7.40
N ALA A 62 5.67 -11.22 -7.75
CA ALA A 62 6.69 -10.20 -7.48
C ALA A 62 6.34 -8.82 -8.07
N ASP A 63 5.70 -8.81 -9.25
CA ASP A 63 5.24 -7.61 -9.94
C ASP A 63 3.88 -7.08 -9.44
N ASP A 64 3.21 -7.77 -8.52
CA ASP A 64 1.94 -7.27 -7.98
C ASP A 64 2.21 -6.23 -6.89
N LEU A 65 1.37 -5.22 -6.83
CA LEU A 65 1.37 -4.26 -5.73
C LEU A 65 0.65 -4.86 -4.52
N LEU A 66 1.35 -4.96 -3.40
CA LEU A 66 0.80 -5.38 -2.11
C LEU A 66 0.62 -4.16 -1.21
N ILE A 67 -0.63 -3.90 -0.84
CA ILE A 67 -1.01 -2.88 0.11
C ILE A 67 -1.49 -3.58 1.37
N VAL A 68 -0.93 -3.21 2.52
CA VAL A 68 -1.35 -3.69 3.83
C VAL A 68 -1.62 -2.50 4.73
N VAL A 69 -2.75 -2.53 5.44
CA VAL A 69 -3.14 -1.49 6.38
C VAL A 69 -3.47 -2.12 7.72
N LYS A 70 -2.86 -1.62 8.78
CA LYS A 70 -3.17 -1.93 10.17
C LYS A 70 -3.86 -0.75 10.82
N GLY A 71 -4.99 -0.99 11.50
CA GLY A 71 -5.77 0.07 12.12
C GLY A 71 -6.55 -0.37 13.34
N LYS A 72 -7.10 0.60 14.07
CA LYS A 72 -7.80 0.38 15.35
C LYS A 72 -9.17 -0.29 15.22
N SER A 73 -9.73 -0.33 14.00
CA SER A 73 -11.05 -0.90 13.71
C SER A 73 -11.16 -1.32 12.25
N GLU A 74 -12.10 -2.22 11.96
CA GLU A 74 -12.38 -2.65 10.58
C GLU A 74 -12.76 -1.47 9.68
N MET A 75 -13.57 -0.54 10.20
CA MET A 75 -13.96 0.66 9.46
C MET A 75 -12.76 1.52 9.06
N ALA A 76 -11.78 1.69 9.96
CA ALA A 76 -10.57 2.48 9.65
C ALA A 76 -9.74 1.85 8.54
N VAL A 77 -9.49 0.53 8.62
CA VAL A 77 -8.72 -0.17 7.57
C VAL A 77 -9.46 -0.28 6.24
N SER A 78 -10.79 -0.48 6.26
CA SER A 78 -11.59 -0.49 5.02
C SER A 78 -11.65 0.90 4.39
N HIS A 79 -11.81 1.96 5.19
CA HIS A 79 -11.78 3.33 4.69
C HIS A 79 -10.41 3.66 4.06
N ALA A 80 -9.32 3.27 4.70
CA ALA A 80 -7.98 3.44 4.15
C ALA A 80 -7.79 2.73 2.80
N LEU A 81 -8.25 1.47 2.68
CA LEU A 81 -8.20 0.74 1.41
C LEU A 81 -9.05 1.39 0.33
N SER A 82 -10.23 1.93 0.65
CA SER A 82 -11.05 2.68 -0.31
C SER A 82 -10.36 3.96 -0.82
N GLN A 83 -9.47 4.58 -0.02
CA GLN A 83 -8.72 5.76 -0.44
C GLN A 83 -7.54 5.44 -1.37
N VAL A 84 -7.09 4.18 -1.45
CA VAL A 84 -5.94 3.78 -2.26
C VAL A 84 -6.06 4.23 -3.70
N ASP A 85 -7.24 4.05 -4.32
CA ASP A 85 -7.44 4.38 -5.73
C ASP A 85 -7.33 5.89 -5.99
N HIS A 86 -7.89 6.68 -5.08
CA HIS A 86 -7.83 8.14 -5.15
C HIS A 86 -6.40 8.65 -4.94
N LEU A 87 -5.73 8.15 -3.91
CA LEU A 87 -4.35 8.51 -3.59
C LEU A 87 -3.41 8.09 -4.73
N LEU A 88 -3.56 6.89 -5.29
CA LEU A 88 -2.73 6.42 -6.39
C LEU A 88 -2.92 7.26 -7.66
N LYS A 89 -4.15 7.71 -7.95
CA LYS A 89 -4.45 8.63 -9.06
C LYS A 89 -3.83 10.02 -8.84
N GLN A 90 -3.85 10.55 -7.62
CA GLN A 90 -3.21 11.82 -7.29
C GLN A 90 -1.68 11.75 -7.35
N GLN A 91 -1.12 10.56 -7.10
CA GLN A 91 0.31 10.29 -7.04
C GLN A 91 0.91 9.86 -8.37
N ARG A 92 0.09 9.63 -9.40
CA ARG A 92 0.59 9.61 -10.78
C ARG A 92 0.96 11.05 -11.11
N PRO A 93 2.27 11.37 -11.24
CA PRO A 93 2.61 12.63 -11.88
C PRO A 93 1.95 12.56 -13.26
N ASP A 94 1.20 13.59 -13.58
CA ASP A 94 0.75 13.81 -14.94
C ASP A 94 1.98 13.66 -15.84
N ALA A 95 1.94 12.68 -16.75
CA ALA A 95 2.93 12.55 -17.80
C ALA A 95 2.73 13.67 -18.84
N THR A 96 2.68 14.94 -18.39
CA THR A 96 2.70 16.13 -19.23
C THR A 96 3.62 17.18 -18.63
N GLY A 97 4.65 17.50 -19.41
CA GLY A 97 5.67 18.52 -19.16
C GLY A 97 6.98 18.07 -19.82
N GLN A 98 6.95 17.67 -21.09
CA GLN A 98 7.11 18.54 -22.28
C GLN A 98 8.58 18.80 -22.64
N ASP A 99 8.91 18.46 -23.88
CA ASP A 99 10.08 18.85 -24.68
C ASP A 99 10.89 20.05 -24.17
N PHE A 100 12.21 19.86 -24.15
CA PHE A 100 13.19 20.89 -24.46
C PHE A 100 14.17 20.34 -25.50
#